data_AF-A0A1H1U3K6-F1
#
_entry.id   AF-A0A1H1U3K6-F1
#
_cell.length_a   1.000
_cell.length_b   1.000
_cell.length_c   1.000
_cell.angle_alpha   90.00
_cell.angle_beta   90.00
_cell.angle_gamma   90.00
#
_symmetry.space_group_name_H-M   'P 1'
#
loop_
_entity.id
_entity.type
_entity.pdbx_description
1 polymer ?
#
loop_
_entity_poly.entity_id
_entity_poly.type
_entity_poly.pdbx_seq_one_letter_code
_entity_poly.pdbx_strand_id
1 'polypeptide(L)' 'MRSKKAAYFILFLSVLLIIGNLWNAYPTNFDTGFFLRITANILILISMVVSIWYPKNKDWNS' A
#
# COMPACT_ATOMS: atom_id res chain seq x y z
N MET A 1 -8.96 5.19 17.27
CA MET A 1 -9.51 4.09 16.43
C MET A 1 -9.72 4.42 14.95
N ARG A 2 -10.04 5.67 14.54
CA ARG A 2 -10.23 6.04 13.11
C ARG A 2 -9.04 5.74 12.18
N SER A 3 -7.79 5.86 12.65
CA SER A 3 -6.58 5.63 11.82
C SER A 3 -6.41 4.19 11.35
N LYS A 4 -6.84 3.19 12.13
CA LYS A 4 -6.65 1.77 11.75
C LYS A 4 -7.57 1.39 10.58
N LYS A 5 -8.83 1.87 10.58
CA LYS A 5 -9.78 1.62 9.48
C LYS A 5 -9.29 2.18 8.14
N ALA A 6 -8.71 3.39 8.14
CA ALA A 6 -8.12 3.98 6.95
C ALA A 6 -6.92 3.17 6.43
N ALA A 7 -6.08 2.66 7.34
CA ALA A 7 -4.94 1.83 6.97
C ALA A 7 -5.35 0.49 6.33
N TYR A 8 -6.37 -0.18 6.86
CA TYR A 8 -6.94 -1.38 6.24
C TYR A 8 -7.59 -1.09 4.88
N PHE A 9 -8.26 0.06 4.72
CA PHE A 9 -8.83 0.47 3.45
C PHE A 9 -7.75 0.72 2.38
N ILE A 10 -6.66 1.41 2.75
CA ILE A 10 -5.53 1.67 1.85
C ILE A 10 -4.82 0.36 1.48
N LEU A 11 -4.67 -0.58 2.41
CA LEU A 11 -4.13 -1.91 2.13
C LEU A 11 -4.99 -2.65 1.09
N PHE A 12 -6.31 -2.68 1.29
CA PHE A 12 -7.23 -3.31 0.36
C PHE A 12 -7.18 -2.67 -1.04
N LEU A 13 -7.17 -1.33 -1.09
CA LEU A 13 -7.09 -0.59 -2.35
C LEU A 13 -5.76 -0.84 -3.08
N SER A 14 -4.66 -0.94 -2.34
CA SER A 14 -3.32 -1.22 -2.91
C SER A 14 -3.26 -2.62 -3.54
N VAL A 15 -3.87 -3.63 -2.89
CA VAL A 15 -3.96 -4.98 -3.45
C VAL A 15 -4.80 -5.00 -4.74
N LEU A 16 -5.93 -4.29 -4.75
CA LEU A 16 -6.76 -4.11 -5.94
C LEU A 16 -6.00 -3.44 -7.10
N LEU A 17 -5.22 -2.41 -6.80
CA LEU A 17 -4.37 -1.72 -7.77
C LEU A 17 -3.28 -2.63 -8.34
N ILE A 18 -2.68 -3.49 -7.53
CA ILE A 18 -1.68 -4.46 -8.00
C ILE A 18 -2.32 -5.45 -8.97
N ILE A 19 -3.48 -6.02 -8.61
CA ILE A 19 -4.21 -6.96 -9.47
C ILE A 19 -4.68 -6.28 -10.76
N GLY A 20 -5.20 -5.06 -10.68
CA GLY A 20 -5.66 -4.31 -11.86
C GLY A 20 -4.52 -3.95 -12.81
N ASN A 21 -3.35 -3.57 -12.29
CA ASN A 21 -2.17 -3.35 -13.12
C ASN A 21 -1.67 -4.66 -13.76
N LEU A 22 -1.72 -5.77 -13.03
CA LEU A 22 -1.32 -7.08 -13.55
C LEU A 22 -2.26 -7.54 -14.69
N TRP A 23 -3.57 -7.34 -14.54
CA TRP A 23 -4.55 -7.65 -15.58
C TRP A 23 -4.38 -6.79 -16.83
N ASN A 24 -4.04 -5.50 -16.66
CA ASN A 24 -3.83 -4.58 -17.77
C ASN A 24 -2.52 -4.88 -18.53
N ALA A 25 -1.45 -5.22 -17.81
CA ALA A 25 -0.13 -5.46 -18.38
C ALA A 25 0.03 -6.87 -18.97
N TYR A 26 -0.61 -7.89 -18.38
CA TYR A 26 -0.48 -9.26 -18.86
C TYR A 26 -1.25 -9.46 -20.18
N PRO A 27 -0.68 -10.15 -21.18
CA PRO A 27 0.64 -10.81 -21.19
C PRO A 27 1.78 -10.01 -21.83
N THR A 28 1.51 -8.90 -22.51
CA THR A 28 2.48 -8.30 -23.47
C THR A 28 3.06 -6.95 -23.07
N ASN A 29 2.49 -6.28 -22.06
CA ASN A 29 2.81 -4.89 -21.73
C ASN A 29 3.52 -4.77 -20.38
N PHE A 30 4.56 -5.58 -20.17
CA PHE A 30 5.44 -5.46 -19.01
C PHE A 30 6.51 -4.39 -19.26
N ASP A 31 6.11 -3.12 -19.26
CA ASP A 31 6.98 -1.97 -19.48
C ASP A 31 7.58 -1.44 -18.16
N THR A 32 8.56 -0.53 -18.26
CA THR A 32 9.17 0.12 -17.08
C THR A 32 8.13 0.83 -16.20
N GLY A 33 7.06 1.36 -16.80
CA GLY A 33 5.94 1.97 -16.08
C GLY A 33 5.10 0.98 -15.30
N PHE A 34 4.97 -0.28 -15.74
CA PHE A 34 4.36 -1.35 -14.95
C PHE A 34 5.18 -1.63 -13.68
N PHE A 35 6.50 -1.83 -13.82
CA PHE A 35 7.37 -2.08 -12.68
C PHE A 35 7.35 -0.92 -11.69
N LEU A 36 7.41 0.33 -12.15
CA LEU A 36 7.33 1.51 -11.29
C LEU A 36 6.01 1.56 -10.51
N ARG A 37 4.89 1.24 -11.15
CA ARG A 37 3.56 1.16 -10.51
C ARG A 37 3.50 0.06 -9.46
N ILE A 38 4.03 -1.12 -9.75
CA ILE A 38 4.10 -2.23 -8.78
C ILE A 38 4.97 -1.86 -7.58
N THR A 39 6.19 -1.36 -7.83
CA THR A 39 7.13 -0.96 -6.78
C THR A 39 6.55 0.15 -5.89
N ALA A 40 5.88 1.16 -6.46
CA ALA A 40 5.24 2.22 -5.69
C ALA A 40 4.11 1.69 -4.78
N ASN A 41 3.26 0.79 -5.29
CA ASN A 41 2.20 0.18 -4.49
C ASN A 41 2.75 -0.70 -3.37
N ILE A 42 3.84 -1.45 -3.62
CA ILE A 42 4.54 -2.23 -2.59
C ILE A 42 5.12 -1.31 -1.51
N LEU A 43 5.73 -0.19 -1.89
CA LEU A 43 6.30 0.77 -0.95
C LEU A 43 5.21 1.38 -0.03
N ILE A 44 4.05 1.70 -0.59
CA ILE A 44 2.89 2.19 0.15
C ILE A 44 2.39 1.12 1.12
N LEU A 45 2.28 -0.14 0.67
CA LEU A 45 1.93 -1.29 1.50
C LEU A 45 2.86 -1.43 2.71
N ILE A 46 4.17 -1.39 2.49
CA ILE A 46 5.18 -1.48 3.54
C ILE A 46 5.06 -0.29 4.50
N SER A 47 4.93 0.93 3.98
CA SER A 47 4.76 2.14 4.80
C SER A 47 3.52 2.05 5.70
N MET A 48 2.41 1.53 5.15
CA MET A 48 1.17 1.35 5.91
C MET A 48 1.31 0.26 6.97
N VAL A 49 1.96 -0.86 6.65
CA VAL A 49 2.26 -1.92 7.62
C VAL A 49 3.11 -1.38 8.76
N VAL A 50 4.20 -0.67 8.45
CA VAL A 50 5.07 -0.03 9.46
C VAL A 50 4.28 0.97 10.31
N SER A 51 3.40 1.78 9.70
CA SER A 51 2.55 2.73 10.42
C SER A 51 1.53 2.07 11.36
N ILE A 52 1.06 0.85 11.04
CA ILE A 52 0.18 0.07 11.93
C ILE A 52 1.01 -0.58 13.05
N TRP A 53 2.21 -1.05 12.71
CA TRP A 53 3.07 -1.85 13.59
C TRP A 53 3.85 -1.02 14.61
N TYR A 54 4.13 0.24 14.29
CA TYR A 54 4.60 1.25 15.26
C TYR A 54 3.39 2.05 15.77
N PRO A 55 2.68 1.58 16.81
CA PRO A 55 1.77 2.44 17.52
C PRO A 55 2.58 3.61 18.05
N LYS A 56 2.19 4.82 17.65
CA LYS A 56 2.72 6.07 18.19
C LYS A 56 2.55 6.00 19.71
N ASN A 57 3.62 5.67 20.44
CA ASN A 57 3.72 5.92 21.88
C ASN A 57 3.56 7.44 22.03
N LYS A 58 2.31 7.85 22.27
CA LYS A 58 1.92 9.23 22.50
C LYS A 58 1.56 9.39 23.97
N ASP A 59 2.42 8.86 24.84
CA ASP A 59 2.53 9.24 26.23
C ASP A 59 3.75 10.15 26.36
N TRP A 60 3.61 11.39 25.87
CA TRP A 60 4.55 12.48 26.14
C TRP A 60 3.72 13.72 26.50
N ASN A 61 3.18 13.72 27.72
CA ASN A 61 2.40 14.76 28.40
C ASN A 61 0.88 14.56 28.41
N SER A 62 0.40 13.92 29.47
CA SER A 62 -0.83 14.30 30.18
C SER A 62 -0.67 13.96 31.65
#